data_AF-A0AAV8HG57-F1
#
_entry.id   AF-A0AAV8HG57-F1
#
_cell.length_a   1.000
_cell.length_b   1.000
_cell.length_c   1.000
_cell.angle_alpha   90.00
_cell.angle_beta   90.00
_cell.angle_gamma   90.00
#
_symmetry.space_group_name_H-M   'P 1'
#
loop_
_entity.id
_entity.type
_entity.pdbx_description
1 polymer ?
#
loop_
_entity_poly.entity_id
_entity_poly.type
_entity_poly.pdbx_seq_one_letter_code
_entity_poly.pdbx_strand_id
1 'polypeptide(L)'
;MFYLAAAVSDFYVPWESMAKHKIQSASGPLDMRLNQVPKMLSVLRKEWAPAAFCVSFKLETDPDILTQKADAALKKYGMHVVVANLLANYKEEVVVVTQNEKTTVRRNSKDEDLEEQLVGLLTERHSDYIN
;
A
#
# COMPACT_ATOMS: atom_id res chain seq x y z
N MET A 1 -1.69 -12.14 10.28
CA MET A 1 -1.87 -10.80 9.67
C MET A 1 -0.91 -10.61 8.49
N PHE A 2 -1.36 -9.97 7.41
CA PHE A 2 -0.50 -9.38 6.37
C PHE A 2 -0.38 -7.87 6.58
N TYR A 3 0.85 -7.37 6.61
CA TYR A 3 1.20 -5.95 6.69
C TYR A 3 1.95 -5.54 5.42
N LEU A 4 1.22 -5.00 4.44
CA LEU A 4 1.71 -4.83 3.06
C LEU A 4 2.22 -3.40 2.82
N ALA A 5 3.35 -3.04 3.45
CA ALA A 5 3.95 -1.71 3.39
C ALA A 5 4.95 -1.50 2.23
N ALA A 6 5.22 -2.53 1.43
CA ALA A 6 6.15 -2.43 0.30
C ALA A 6 5.62 -1.51 -0.81
N ALA A 7 6.48 -0.66 -1.34
CA ALA A 7 6.23 0.10 -2.57
C ALA A 7 6.42 -0.83 -3.79
N VAL A 8 5.35 -1.52 -4.18
CA VAL A 8 5.34 -2.46 -5.32
C VAL A 8 5.22 -1.67 -6.63
N SER A 9 6.05 -2.01 -7.63
CA SER A 9 5.98 -1.40 -8.96
C SER A 9 4.62 -1.64 -9.61
N ASP A 10 3.99 -0.59 -10.15
CA ASP A 10 2.74 -0.72 -10.92
C ASP A 10 2.96 -1.21 -12.36
N PHE A 11 4.21 -1.17 -12.81
CA PHE A 11 4.62 -1.54 -14.17
C PHE A 11 5.87 -2.42 -14.13
N TYR A 12 6.01 -3.32 -15.09
CA TYR A 12 7.15 -4.23 -15.23
C TYR A 12 7.51 -4.48 -16.70
N VAL A 13 8.71 -5.02 -16.95
CA VAL A 13 9.11 -5.52 -18.26
C VAL A 13 8.82 -7.03 -18.29
N PRO A 14 7.97 -7.52 -19.22
CA PRO A 14 7.74 -8.95 -19.39
C PRO A 14 9.05 -9.69 -19.67
N TRP A 15 9.19 -10.91 -19.14
CA TRP A 15 10.42 -11.69 -19.25
C TRP A 15 10.83 -11.92 -20.70
N GLU A 16 9.85 -12.25 -21.54
CA GLU A 16 10.00 -12.44 -22.98
C GLU A 16 10.50 -11.18 -23.73
N SER A 17 10.30 -10.00 -23.14
CA SER A 17 10.73 -8.70 -23.70
C SER A 17 11.98 -8.14 -23.01
N MET A 18 12.52 -8.83 -22.00
CA MET A 18 13.66 -8.35 -21.23
C MET A 18 14.95 -8.47 -22.06
N ALA A 19 15.67 -7.36 -22.22
CA ALA A 19 16.94 -7.36 -22.93
C ALA A 19 17.98 -8.23 -22.20
N LYS A 20 18.63 -9.15 -22.93
CA LYS A 20 19.68 -10.02 -22.37
C LYS A 20 20.95 -9.26 -21.97
N HIS A 21 21.19 -8.12 -22.61
CA HIS A 21 22.41 -7.33 -22.44
C HIS A 21 22.06 -5.87 -22.16
N LYS A 22 23.04 -5.14 -21.63
CA LYS A 22 22.93 -3.69 -21.38
C LYS A 22 22.42 -2.96 -22.62
N ILE A 23 21.38 -2.15 -22.44
CA ILE A 23 20.86 -1.25 -23.47
C ILE A 23 21.93 -0.20 -23.79
N GLN A 24 22.26 -0.02 -25.08
CA GLN A 24 23.34 0.86 -25.53
C GLN A 24 22.83 2.28 -25.78
N SER A 25 23.61 3.29 -25.38
CA SER A 25 23.24 4.71 -25.43
C SER A 25 23.51 5.40 -26.78
N ALA A 26 24.19 4.73 -27.71
CA ALA A 26 24.58 5.32 -28.99
C ALA A 26 23.46 5.33 -30.06
N SER A 27 22.34 4.67 -29.78
CA SER A 27 21.30 4.35 -30.77
C SER A 27 20.18 5.39 -30.88
N GLY A 28 20.34 6.57 -30.26
CA GLY A 28 19.31 7.61 -30.19
C GLY A 28 18.53 7.60 -28.87
N PRO A 29 17.35 8.25 -28.81
CA PRO A 29 16.55 8.34 -27.59
C PRO A 29 16.09 6.96 -27.09
N LEU A 30 15.94 6.83 -25.77
CA LEU A 30 15.52 5.59 -25.12
C LEU A 30 13.99 5.53 -25.03
N ASP A 31 13.39 4.57 -25.74
CA ASP A 31 11.97 4.23 -25.61
C ASP A 31 11.78 3.03 -24.69
N MET A 32 11.16 3.24 -23.52
CA MET A 32 10.81 2.17 -22.59
C MET A 32 9.32 1.82 -22.67
N ARG A 33 9.02 0.54 -22.94
CA ARG A 33 7.66 0.00 -22.90
C ARG A 33 7.52 -0.91 -21.68
N LEU A 34 6.54 -0.61 -20.83
CA LEU A 34 6.26 -1.38 -19.62
C LEU A 34 4.81 -1.88 -19.65
N ASN A 35 4.58 -3.05 -19.09
CA ASN A 35 3.26 -3.63 -18.90
C ASN A 35 2.77 -3.37 -17.48
N GLN A 36 1.46 -3.21 -17.31
CA GLN A 36 0.86 -3.09 -15.97
C GLN A 36 1.01 -4.41 -15.21
N VAL A 37 1.36 -4.32 -13.92
CA VAL A 37 1.38 -5.51 -13.06
C VAL A 37 -0.04 -6.03 -12.81
N PRO A 38 -0.24 -7.35 -12.78
CA PRO A 38 -1.50 -7.94 -12.33
C PRO A 38 -1.85 -7.50 -10.90
N LYS A 39 -3.14 -7.26 -10.64
CA LYS A 39 -3.59 -6.79 -9.32
C LYS A 39 -3.77 -7.97 -8.36
N MET A 40 -2.68 -8.34 -7.68
CA MET A 40 -2.58 -9.57 -6.87
C MET A 40 -3.30 -9.52 -5.51
N LEU A 41 -3.68 -8.35 -5.00
CA LEU A 41 -4.33 -8.23 -3.69
C LEU A 41 -5.67 -8.99 -3.62
N SER A 42 -6.42 -9.06 -4.72
CA SER A 42 -7.67 -9.85 -4.78
C SER A 42 -7.40 -11.34 -4.61
N VAL A 43 -6.33 -11.85 -5.24
CA VAL A 43 -5.94 -13.26 -5.16
C VAL A 43 -5.51 -13.59 -3.73
N LEU A 44 -4.70 -12.70 -3.12
CA LEU A 44 -4.32 -12.83 -1.71
C LEU A 44 -5.56 -12.96 -0.80
N ARG A 45 -6.54 -12.07 -0.97
CA ARG A 45 -7.72 -11.98 -0.11
C ARG A 45 -8.75 -13.08 -0.33
N LYS A 46 -8.80 -13.69 -1.51
CA LYS A 46 -9.83 -14.68 -1.87
C LYS A 46 -9.31 -16.11 -1.89
N GLU A 47 -8.06 -16.31 -2.27
CA GLU A 47 -7.51 -17.64 -2.59
C GLU A 47 -6.36 -18.01 -1.66
N TRP A 48 -5.34 -17.16 -1.53
CA TRP A 48 -4.12 -17.54 -0.81
C TRP A 48 -4.26 -17.46 0.71
N ALA A 49 -4.95 -16.44 1.21
CA ALA A 49 -5.09 -16.21 2.65
C ALA A 49 -6.44 -15.57 3.02
N PRO A 50 -7.57 -16.24 2.73
CA PRO A 50 -8.91 -15.66 2.95
C PRO A 50 -9.22 -15.37 4.42
N ALA A 51 -8.69 -16.16 5.35
CA ALA A 51 -8.88 -16.00 6.79
C ALA A 51 -7.86 -15.04 7.45
N ALA A 52 -6.92 -14.47 6.69
CA ALA A 52 -5.92 -13.58 7.27
C ALA A 52 -6.45 -12.15 7.39
N PHE A 53 -6.19 -11.50 8.52
CA PHE A 53 -6.33 -10.05 8.63
C PHE A 53 -5.30 -9.35 7.72
N CYS A 54 -5.73 -8.36 6.96
CA CYS A 54 -4.96 -7.80 5.85
C CYS A 54 -4.98 -6.29 5.92
N VAL A 55 -3.79 -5.71 6.02
CA VAL A 55 -3.51 -4.28 6.05
C VAL A 55 -2.70 -3.94 4.81
N SER A 56 -3.14 -2.97 4.03
CA SER A 56 -2.38 -2.43 2.88
C SER A 56 -2.08 -0.96 3.06
N PHE A 57 -1.05 -0.48 2.36
CA PHE A 57 -0.67 0.92 2.38
C PHE A 57 -1.07 1.63 1.09
N LYS A 58 -1.42 2.91 1.23
CA LYS A 58 -1.72 3.81 0.13
C LYS A 58 -0.94 5.11 0.30
N LEU A 59 0.18 5.19 -0.40
CA LEU A 59 0.96 6.42 -0.55
C LEU A 59 0.39 7.27 -1.68
N GLU A 60 0.18 8.56 -1.43
CA GLU A 60 -0.07 9.57 -2.47
C GLU A 60 0.79 10.82 -2.21
N THR A 61 0.90 11.67 -3.22
CA THR A 61 1.49 13.01 -3.08
C THR A 61 0.43 14.11 -3.08
N ASP A 62 -0.77 13.78 -3.54
CA ASP A 62 -1.91 14.69 -3.65
C ASP A 62 -2.91 14.39 -2.51
N PRO A 63 -3.16 15.34 -1.60
CA PRO A 63 -4.10 15.16 -0.49
C PRO A 63 -5.55 14.96 -0.95
N ASP A 64 -5.94 15.54 -2.08
CA ASP A 64 -7.34 15.58 -2.51
C ASP A 64 -7.84 14.19 -2.94
N ILE A 65 -6.92 13.31 -3.35
CA ILE A 65 -7.23 11.96 -3.85
C ILE A 65 -6.88 10.85 -2.86
N LEU A 66 -6.12 11.14 -1.80
CA LEU A 66 -5.58 10.12 -0.89
C LEU A 66 -6.68 9.26 -0.28
N THR A 67 -7.64 9.91 0.39
CA THR A 67 -8.72 9.21 1.08
C THR A 67 -9.63 8.47 0.11
N GLN A 68 -9.95 9.08 -1.04
CA GLN A 68 -10.76 8.44 -2.07
C GLN A 68 -10.10 7.17 -2.61
N LYS A 69 -8.79 7.20 -2.89
CA LYS A 69 -8.04 6.03 -3.36
C LYS A 69 -7.89 4.96 -2.29
N ALA A 70 -7.77 5.34 -1.02
CA ALA A 70 -7.76 4.40 0.10
C ALA A 70 -9.10 3.67 0.23
N ASP A 71 -10.23 4.39 0.21
CA ASP A 71 -11.57 3.80 0.22
C ASP A 71 -11.80 2.88 -0.98
N ALA A 72 -11.36 3.31 -2.17
CA ALA A 72 -11.47 2.50 -3.38
C ALA A 72 -10.67 1.20 -3.28
N ALA A 73 -9.45 1.24 -2.74
CA ALA A 73 -8.62 0.05 -2.52
C ALA A 73 -9.24 -0.89 -1.49
N LEU A 74 -9.76 -0.35 -0.38
CA LEU A 74 -10.45 -1.10 0.67
C LEU A 74 -11.60 -1.92 0.08
N LYS A 75 -12.48 -1.27 -0.68
CA LYS A 75 -13.66 -1.90 -1.32
C LYS A 75 -13.27 -2.88 -2.43
N LYS A 76 -12.35 -2.48 -3.33
CA LYS A 76 -11.98 -3.26 -4.50
C LYS A 76 -11.33 -4.59 -4.13
N TYR A 77 -10.45 -4.58 -3.14
CA TYR A 77 -9.68 -5.77 -2.75
C TYR A 77 -10.25 -6.45 -1.50
N GLY A 78 -11.26 -5.86 -0.85
CA GLY A 78 -11.83 -6.37 0.39
C GLY A 78 -10.84 -6.33 1.54
N MET A 79 -9.97 -5.32 1.60
CA MET A 79 -9.00 -5.16 2.68
C MET A 79 -9.73 -4.88 4.00
N HIS A 80 -9.12 -5.29 5.12
CA HIS A 80 -9.66 -4.95 6.44
C HIS A 80 -9.27 -3.52 6.83
N VAL A 81 -8.04 -3.12 6.48
CA VAL A 81 -7.51 -1.79 6.76
C VAL A 81 -6.69 -1.30 5.57
N VAL A 82 -6.83 -0.01 5.23
CA VAL A 82 -5.89 0.72 4.37
C VAL A 82 -5.25 1.84 5.17
N VAL A 83 -3.93 1.80 5.35
CA VAL A 83 -3.16 2.90 5.94
C VAL A 83 -2.80 3.87 4.82
N ALA A 84 -3.37 5.07 4.88
CA ALA A 84 -3.23 6.10 3.86
C ALA A 84 -2.27 7.19 4.35
N ASN A 85 -1.27 7.56 3.55
CA ASN A 85 -0.23 8.49 3.96
C ASN A 85 0.22 9.38 2.78
N LEU A 86 0.57 10.63 3.07
CA LEU A 86 1.16 11.53 2.07
C LEU A 86 2.68 11.45 2.12
N LEU A 87 3.33 11.50 0.95
CA LEU A 87 4.80 11.52 0.88
C LEU A 87 5.42 12.67 1.68
N ALA A 88 4.73 13.81 1.75
CA ALA A 88 5.22 15.00 2.44
C ALA A 88 5.31 14.85 3.97
N ASN A 89 4.48 13.98 4.57
CA ASN A 89 4.36 13.90 6.03
C ASN A 89 4.17 12.47 6.59
N TYR A 90 4.49 11.42 5.82
CA TYR A 90 4.23 10.03 6.21
C TYR A 90 4.88 9.58 7.53
N LYS A 91 5.93 10.28 7.98
CA LYS A 91 6.59 10.03 9.27
C LYS A 91 5.93 10.72 10.45
N GLU A 92 5.03 11.66 10.16
CA GLU A 92 4.36 12.48 11.17
C GLU A 92 2.89 12.09 11.30
N GLU A 93 2.26 11.65 10.21
CA GLU A 93 0.83 11.34 10.18
C GLU A 93 0.47 10.26 9.16
N VAL A 94 -0.44 9.38 9.57
CA VAL A 94 -1.17 8.48 8.68
C VAL A 94 -2.67 8.50 9.00
N VAL A 95 -3.49 8.18 8.00
CA VAL A 95 -4.93 7.97 8.16
C VAL A 95 -5.23 6.48 8.00
N VAL A 96 -5.71 5.85 9.07
CA VAL A 96 -6.13 4.45 9.09
C VAL A 96 -7.58 4.38 8.63
N VAL A 97 -7.81 3.82 7.45
CA VAL A 97 -9.12 3.70 6.80
C VAL A 97 -9.65 2.28 6.96
N THR A 98 -10.86 2.16 7.52
CA THR A 98 -11.62 0.91 7.64
C THR A 98 -12.98 1.05 6.94
N GLN A 99 -13.83 0.01 6.99
CA GLN A 99 -15.18 0.09 6.43
C GLN A 99 -16.08 1.06 7.18
N ASN A 100 -15.86 1.23 8.48
CA ASN A 100 -16.76 1.95 9.37
C ASN A 100 -16.24 3.34 9.74
N GLU A 101 -14.92 3.50 9.78
CA GLU A 101 -14.28 4.69 10.31
C GLU A 101 -12.94 5.03 9.64
N LYS A 102 -12.51 6.26 9.87
CA LYS A 102 -11.20 6.79 9.51
C LYS A 102 -10.57 7.39 10.75
N THR A 103 -9.42 6.86 11.16
CA THR A 103 -8.70 7.31 12.35
C THR A 103 -7.38 7.93 11.93
N THR A 104 -7.12 9.19 12.29
CA THR A 104 -5.80 9.80 12.09
C THR A 104 -4.88 9.38 13.24
N VAL A 105 -3.73 8.81 12.90
CA VAL A 105 -2.63 8.55 13.83
C VAL A 105 -1.56 9.58 13.53
N ARG A 106 -1.21 10.39 14.52
CA ARG A 106 -0.24 11.48 14.39
C ARG A 106 0.76 11.40 15.52
N ARG A 107 2.02 11.65 15.18
CA ARG A 107 3.11 11.83 16.13
C ARG A 107 2.87 13.11 16.95
N ASN A 108 2.80 13.01 18.29
CA ASN A 108 2.54 14.20 19.14
C ASN A 108 3.83 14.89 19.61
N SER A 109 4.97 14.21 19.57
CA SER A 109 6.26 14.74 19.99
C SER A 109 7.42 14.12 19.21
N LYS A 110 8.60 14.75 19.23
CA LYS A 110 9.81 14.23 18.55
C LYS A 110 10.36 12.94 19.15
N ASP A 111 9.89 12.54 20.33
CA ASP A 111 10.34 11.32 21.01
C ASP A 111 9.36 10.15 20.79
N GLU A 112 8.14 10.44 20.32
CA GLU A 112 7.16 9.41 19.96
C GLU A 112 7.47 8.78 18.61
N ASP A 113 7.23 7.47 18.52
CA ASP A 113 7.26 6.70 17.29
C ASP A 113 5.84 6.55 16.73
N LEU A 114 5.62 7.00 15.48
CA LEU A 114 4.33 6.90 14.82
C LEU A 114 3.97 5.43 14.59
N GLU A 115 4.97 4.61 14.28
CA GLU A 115 4.84 3.20 14.02
C GLU A 115 4.39 2.43 15.26
N GLU A 116 4.83 2.82 16.47
CA GLU A 116 4.38 2.21 17.72
C GLU A 116 2.87 2.41 17.92
N GLN A 117 2.38 3.63 17.72
CA GLN A 117 0.95 3.96 17.83
C GLN A 117 0.12 3.23 16.76
N LEU A 118 0.62 3.20 15.51
CA LEU A 118 -0.03 2.51 14.40
C LEU A 118 -0.11 1.00 14.67
N VAL A 119 0.99 0.37 15.10
CA VAL A 119 1.04 -1.07 15.35
C VAL A 119 0.15 -1.46 16.54
N GLY A 120 0.11 -0.66 17.61
CA GLY A 120 -0.82 -0.87 18.73
C GLY A 120 -2.26 -0.91 18.25
N LEU A 121 -2.67 0.11 17.51
CA LEU A 121 -4.01 0.23 16.94
C LEU A 121 -4.36 -0.91 15.96
N LEU A 122 -3.41 -1.36 15.14
CA LEU A 122 -3.63 -2.49 14.23
C LEU A 122 -3.71 -3.84 14.96
N THR A 123 -3.03 -3.97 16.10
CA THR A 123 -3.05 -5.17 16.94
C THR A 123 -4.38 -5.33 17.65
N GLU A 124 -4.96 -4.23 18.16
CA GLU A 124 -6.31 -4.21 18.73
C GLU A 124 -7.34 -4.69 17.70
N ARG A 125 -7.34 -4.08 16.51
CA ARG A 125 -8.27 -4.48 15.43
C ARG A 125 -8.06 -5.91 14.95
N HIS A 126 -6.83 -6.41 14.95
CA HIS A 126 -6.56 -7.80 14.64
C HIS A 126 -7.10 -8.74 15.71
N SER A 127 -7.01 -8.36 16.98
CA SER A 127 -7.59 -9.10 18.12
C SER A 127 -9.11 -9.18 17.98
N ASP A 128 -9.78 -8.09 17.62
CA ASP A 128 -11.22 -8.08 17.34
C ASP A 128 -11.60 -8.94 16.13
N TYR A 129 -10.72 -9.07 15.15
CA TYR A 129 -10.98 -9.89 13.95
C TYR A 129 -10.86 -11.40 14.21
N ILE A 130 -9.98 -11.81 15.14
CA ILE A 130 -9.75 -13.22 15.46
C ILE A 130 -10.72 -13.77 16.52
N ASN A 131 -11.36 -12.88 17.29
CA ASN A 131 -12.34 -13.22 18.33
C ASN A 131 -13.76 -13.26 17.76
#